data_AF-A0AA43CZG2-F1
#
_entry.id   AF-A0AA43CZG2-F1
#
_cell.length_a   1.000
_cell.length_b   1.000
_cell.length_c   1.000
_cell.angle_alpha   90.00
_cell.angle_beta   90.00
_cell.angle_gamma   90.00
#
_symmetry.space_group_name_H-M   'P 1'
#
loop_
_entity.id
_entity.type
_entity.pdbx_description
1 polymer ?
#
loop_
_entity_poly.entity_id
_entity_poly.type
_entity_poly.pdbx_seq_one_letter_code
_entity_poly.pdbx_strand_id
1 'polypeptide(L)'
;MKRHKHSILTGIIKFTVCLCLVTWAPDISQPRAEEAPAPETTVEEVVFPGLNEVIPQANAISARLTAAEAVIAQADSLDGVHQKLADLADTLKEVEAQFTNWEDAVNWPLNRLMTVETRYSQIDQEQKQQLEVLYGLFKDLENLRTTWTEEKNFWQKWQKALRKSEVNIPEDVFTKVQKNIDALLERISEASTKLLKMQEEYSAEQEILDSRLLLIDKTLKQLRQETFRRNAYSLFSLDFYRQLTPEMF
;
A
#
# COMPACT_ATOMS: atom_id res chain seq x y z
N MET A 1 -22.81 -22.78 -31.10
CA MET A 1 -22.21 -23.84 -30.25
C MET A 1 -20.74 -24.02 -30.59
N LYS A 2 -19.83 -23.48 -29.77
CA LYS A 2 -18.42 -23.93 -29.72
C LYS A 2 -17.96 -23.82 -28.26
N ARG A 3 -17.46 -24.95 -27.75
CA ARG A 3 -17.10 -25.21 -26.36
C ARG A 3 -15.80 -24.51 -25.97
N HIS A 4 -15.72 -24.22 -24.67
CA HIS A 4 -14.53 -23.94 -23.87
C HIS A 4 -13.29 -24.75 -24.25
N LYS A 5 -12.12 -24.13 -24.04
CA LYS A 5 -11.06 -24.69 -23.20
C LYS A 5 -10.19 -23.56 -22.61
N HIS A 6 -10.02 -23.64 -21.28
CA HIS A 6 -9.06 -22.90 -20.47
C HIS A 6 -7.61 -23.20 -20.86
N SER A 7 -6.71 -22.25 -20.63
CA SER A 7 -5.28 -22.52 -20.39
C SER A 7 -4.78 -21.60 -19.28
N ILE A 8 -4.48 -22.22 -18.13
CA ILE A 8 -3.70 -21.71 -17.01
C ILE A 8 -2.32 -22.37 -17.13
N LEU A 9 -1.23 -21.63 -16.92
CA LEU A 9 -0.03 -22.04 -16.15
C LEU A 9 1.04 -20.93 -16.24
N THR A 10 1.17 -20.05 -15.24
CA THR A 10 2.22 -20.07 -14.19
C THR A 10 3.65 -20.39 -14.67
N GLY A 11 4.47 -19.33 -14.80
CA GLY A 11 5.92 -19.39 -14.94
C GLY A 11 6.61 -19.38 -13.58
N ILE A 12 7.32 -20.47 -13.28
CA ILE A 12 8.05 -20.73 -12.03
C ILE A 12 9.47 -20.18 -12.13
N ILE A 13 9.83 -19.38 -11.13
CA ILE A 13 11.17 -18.85 -10.84
C ILE A 13 12.10 -20.02 -10.49
N LYS A 14 13.19 -20.20 -11.24
CA LYS A 14 14.27 -21.14 -10.89
C LYS A 14 15.51 -20.39 -10.42
N PHE A 15 15.65 -20.36 -9.10
CA PHE A 15 16.91 -20.19 -8.37
C PHE A 15 17.89 -21.29 -8.81
N THR A 16 19.06 -20.92 -9.33
CA THR A 16 20.17 -21.86 -9.51
C THR A 16 21.42 -21.26 -8.89
N VAL A 17 21.72 -21.74 -7.69
CA VAL A 17 22.97 -21.58 -6.94
C VAL A 17 24.04 -22.40 -7.66
N CYS A 18 25.14 -21.79 -8.07
CA CYS A 18 26.31 -22.51 -8.54
C CYS A 18 27.48 -22.27 -7.57
N LEU A 19 27.70 -23.30 -6.77
CA LEU A 19 28.80 -23.50 -5.83
C LEU A 19 30.01 -24.02 -6.62
N CYS A 20 31.10 -23.26 -6.67
CA CYS A 20 32.43 -23.78 -7.02
C CYS A 20 33.44 -23.28 -5.99
N LEU A 21 33.98 -24.23 -5.22
CA LEU A 21 35.10 -24.07 -4.29
C LEU A 21 36.42 -24.49 -4.97
N VAL A 22 37.52 -24.11 -4.31
CA VAL A 22 38.93 -24.52 -4.48
C VAL A 22 39.64 -23.71 -5.61
N THR A 23 40.72 -22.95 -5.42
CA THR A 23 41.98 -23.13 -4.65
C THR A 23 42.70 -21.79 -4.34
N TRP A 24 43.52 -21.83 -3.28
CA TRP A 24 44.67 -20.98 -2.88
C TRP A 24 45.20 -19.83 -3.77
N ALA A 25 45.52 -18.73 -3.07
CA ALA A 25 46.39 -17.62 -3.49
C ALA A 25 47.87 -18.09 -3.65
N PRO A 26 48.71 -17.38 -4.42
CA PRO A 26 49.28 -16.15 -3.88
C PRO A 26 49.50 -15.01 -4.89
N ASP A 27 49.77 -13.87 -4.29
CA ASP A 27 50.72 -12.85 -4.69
C ASP A 27 50.21 -11.58 -5.38
N ILE A 28 50.66 -10.50 -4.76
CA ILE A 28 50.28 -9.11 -4.95
C ILE A 28 51.15 -8.58 -6.08
N SER A 29 50.52 -8.14 -7.16
CA SER A 29 51.12 -7.18 -8.09
C SER A 29 49.99 -6.47 -8.82
N GLN A 30 49.64 -5.28 -8.33
CA GLN A 30 48.86 -4.28 -9.05
C GLN A 30 49.67 -3.77 -10.25
N PRO A 31 49.16 -3.86 -11.48
CA PRO A 31 49.44 -2.86 -12.49
C PRO A 31 48.37 -1.75 -12.36
N ARG A 32 48.89 -0.55 -12.12
CA ARG A 32 48.25 0.76 -12.19
C ARG A 32 47.07 0.80 -13.15
N ALA A 33 45.85 0.89 -12.61
CA ALA A 33 44.69 1.31 -13.36
C ALA A 33 44.90 2.75 -13.79
N GLU A 34 44.98 2.94 -15.10
CA GLU A 34 44.91 4.22 -15.77
C GLU A 34 43.52 4.80 -15.49
N GLU A 35 43.51 5.99 -14.91
CA GLU A 35 42.31 6.71 -14.50
C GLU A 35 41.51 7.07 -15.76
N ALA A 36 40.54 6.21 -16.11
CA ALA A 36 39.54 6.54 -17.11
C ALA A 36 38.78 7.77 -16.62
N PRO A 37 38.64 8.84 -17.45
CA PRO A 37 37.85 9.99 -17.04
C PRO A 37 36.43 9.52 -16.78
N ALA A 38 35.90 9.84 -15.60
CA ALA A 38 34.50 9.64 -15.27
C ALA A 38 33.63 10.33 -16.35
N PRO A 39 32.55 9.70 -16.82
CA PRO A 39 31.64 10.35 -17.74
C PRO A 39 31.09 11.60 -17.07
N GLU A 40 31.33 12.76 -17.69
CA GLU A 40 30.70 14.01 -17.32
C GLU A 40 29.19 13.79 -17.30
N THR A 41 28.62 13.82 -16.09
CA THR A 41 27.18 13.93 -15.89
C THR A 41 26.76 15.22 -16.56
N THR A 42 26.23 15.11 -17.78
CA THR A 42 25.59 16.20 -18.49
C THR A 42 24.42 16.65 -17.62
N VAL A 43 24.60 17.78 -16.93
CA VAL A 43 23.54 18.44 -16.19
C VAL A 43 22.56 18.92 -17.24
N GLU A 44 21.38 18.30 -17.32
CA GLU A 44 20.29 18.82 -18.15
C GLU A 44 20.01 20.26 -17.71
N GLU A 45 20.38 21.21 -18.55
CA GLU A 45 20.21 22.62 -18.28
C GLU A 45 18.71 22.94 -18.42
N VAL A 46 18.03 23.13 -17.29
CA VAL A 46 16.60 23.46 -17.26
C VAL A 46 16.41 24.80 -17.97
N VAL A 47 15.88 24.76 -19.19
CA VAL A 47 15.56 25.97 -19.97
C VAL A 47 14.28 26.59 -19.43
N PHE A 48 14.39 27.82 -18.93
CA PHE A 48 13.24 28.56 -18.40
C PHE A 48 12.51 29.36 -19.50
N PRO A 49 11.18 29.52 -19.42
CA PRO A 49 10.45 30.38 -20.34
C PRO A 49 10.89 31.85 -20.24
N GLY A 50 10.62 32.63 -21.29
CA GLY A 50 10.91 34.06 -21.30
C GLY A 50 10.00 34.87 -20.37
N LEU A 51 10.36 36.13 -20.11
CA LEU A 51 9.58 37.05 -19.27
C LEU A 51 8.11 37.20 -19.74
N ASN A 52 7.86 37.07 -21.04
CA ASN A 52 6.53 37.16 -21.66
C ASN A 52 5.57 36.06 -21.18
N GLU A 53 6.09 34.92 -20.73
CA GLU A 53 5.28 33.78 -20.27
C GLU A 53 4.90 33.89 -18.79
N VAL A 54 5.46 34.83 -18.03
CA VAL A 54 5.21 34.94 -16.58
C VAL A 54 3.74 35.17 -16.25
N ILE A 55 3.08 36.11 -16.94
CA ILE A 55 1.67 36.43 -16.68
C ILE A 55 0.73 35.30 -17.14
N PRO A 56 0.86 34.75 -18.36
CA PRO A 56 0.07 33.58 -18.77
C PRO A 56 0.21 32.38 -17.84
N GLN A 57 1.44 32.04 -17.44
CA GLN A 57 1.71 30.90 -16.54
C GLN A 57 1.14 31.14 -15.14
N ALA A 58 1.26 32.36 -14.60
CA ALA A 58 0.67 32.72 -13.32
C ALA A 58 -0.87 32.60 -13.33
N ASN A 59 -1.52 32.94 -14.45
CA ASN A 59 -2.96 32.76 -14.61
C ASN A 59 -3.35 31.29 -14.68
N ALA A 60 -2.59 30.46 -15.41
CA ALA A 60 -2.82 29.02 -15.51
C ALA A 60 -2.73 28.33 -14.12
N ILE A 61 -1.85 28.81 -13.25
CA ILE A 61 -1.72 28.29 -11.89
C ILE A 61 -3.00 28.45 -11.07
N SER A 62 -3.73 29.54 -11.25
CA SER A 62 -4.94 29.78 -10.45
C SER A 62 -5.99 28.69 -10.68
N ALA A 63 -6.18 28.26 -11.93
CA ALA A 63 -7.08 27.14 -12.24
C ALA A 63 -6.56 25.81 -11.65
N ARG A 64 -5.25 25.56 -11.72
CA ARG A 64 -4.63 24.35 -11.15
C ARG A 64 -4.73 24.34 -9.62
N LEU A 65 -4.58 25.49 -8.95
CA LEU A 65 -4.76 25.64 -7.50
C LEU A 65 -6.19 25.26 -7.11
N THR A 66 -7.20 25.78 -7.80
CA THR A 66 -8.61 25.43 -7.53
C THR A 66 -8.87 23.93 -7.70
N ALA A 67 -8.29 23.30 -8.72
CA ALA A 67 -8.40 21.85 -8.89
C ALA A 67 -7.75 21.07 -7.73
N ALA A 68 -6.60 21.52 -7.24
CA ALA A 68 -5.93 20.92 -6.09
C ALA A 68 -6.74 21.11 -4.79
N GLU A 69 -7.33 22.29 -4.59
CA GLU A 69 -8.21 22.56 -3.44
C GLU A 69 -9.45 21.65 -3.43
N ALA A 70 -9.98 21.29 -4.60
CA ALA A 70 -11.10 20.36 -4.70
C ALA A 70 -10.73 18.92 -4.24
N VAL A 71 -9.46 18.51 -4.40
CA VAL A 71 -8.98 17.23 -3.86
C VAL A 71 -8.81 17.32 -2.35
N ILE A 72 -8.25 18.42 -1.84
CA ILE A 72 -8.10 18.66 -0.39
C ILE A 72 -9.48 18.68 0.29
N ALA A 73 -10.49 19.30 -0.33
CA ALA A 73 -11.85 19.33 0.19
C ALA A 73 -12.49 17.93 0.33
N GLN A 74 -12.06 16.94 -0.46
CA GLN A 74 -12.53 15.56 -0.28
C GLN A 74 -12.02 14.96 1.03
N ALA A 75 -10.77 15.26 1.42
CA ALA A 75 -10.23 14.85 2.72
C ALA A 75 -10.95 15.53 3.89
N ASP A 76 -11.51 16.73 3.68
CA ASP A 76 -12.35 17.38 4.69
C ASP A 76 -13.70 16.68 4.86
N SER A 77 -14.23 16.06 3.81
CA SER A 77 -15.56 15.41 3.77
C SER A 77 -15.61 13.96 4.25
N LEU A 78 -14.63 13.51 5.04
CA LEU A 78 -14.49 12.11 5.45
C LEU A 78 -15.30 11.68 6.69
N ASP A 79 -16.18 12.55 7.19
CA ASP A 79 -17.01 12.26 8.37
C ASP A 79 -17.80 10.95 8.22
N GLY A 80 -18.29 10.65 7.01
CA GLY A 80 -19.01 9.40 6.74
C GLY A 80 -18.13 8.15 6.77
N VAL A 81 -16.85 8.27 6.39
CA VAL A 81 -15.88 7.15 6.48
C VAL A 81 -15.49 6.93 7.94
N HIS A 82 -15.21 8.03 8.65
CA HIS A 82 -14.88 8.00 10.07
C HIS A 82 -16.02 7.39 10.90
N GLN A 83 -17.28 7.80 10.67
CA GLN A 83 -18.43 7.22 11.36
C GLN A 83 -18.55 5.70 11.11
N LYS A 84 -18.38 5.25 9.87
CA LYS A 84 -18.43 3.80 9.56
C LYS A 84 -17.32 3.03 10.25
N LEU A 85 -16.11 3.57 10.32
CA LEU A 85 -15.01 2.95 11.04
C LEU A 85 -15.29 2.88 12.55
N ALA A 86 -15.87 3.92 13.13
CA ALA A 86 -16.32 3.92 14.51
C ALA A 86 -17.39 2.86 14.78
N ASP A 87 -18.41 2.77 13.92
CA ASP A 87 -19.48 1.77 14.02
C ASP A 87 -18.92 0.33 13.92
N LEU A 88 -17.94 0.10 13.03
CA LEU A 88 -17.23 -1.18 12.90
C LEU A 88 -16.38 -1.50 14.13
N ALA A 89 -15.71 -0.51 14.72
CA ALA A 89 -14.93 -0.69 15.93
C ALA A 89 -15.84 -1.10 17.11
N ASP A 90 -17.02 -0.48 17.24
CA ASP A 90 -17.99 -0.87 18.26
C ASP A 90 -18.59 -2.25 18.00
N THR A 91 -18.89 -2.57 16.73
CA THR A 91 -19.31 -3.93 16.33
C THR A 91 -18.24 -4.97 16.70
N LEU A 92 -16.96 -4.66 16.50
CA LEU A 92 -15.86 -5.54 16.88
C LEU A 92 -15.80 -5.77 18.40
N LYS A 93 -15.99 -4.72 19.20
CA LYS A 93 -16.05 -4.84 20.67
C LYS A 93 -17.20 -5.75 21.11
N GLU A 94 -18.37 -5.61 20.50
CA GLU A 94 -19.52 -6.48 20.78
C GLU A 94 -19.24 -7.94 20.42
N VAL A 95 -18.55 -8.18 19.30
CA VAL A 95 -18.17 -9.52 18.87
C VAL A 95 -17.10 -10.12 19.80
N GLU A 96 -16.07 -9.36 20.18
CA GLU A 96 -15.07 -9.82 21.17
C GLU A 96 -15.75 -10.17 22.51
N ALA A 97 -16.76 -9.42 22.94
CA ALA A 97 -17.50 -9.72 24.17
C ALA A 97 -18.33 -11.01 24.09
N GLN A 98 -18.79 -11.40 22.89
CA GLN A 98 -19.54 -12.64 22.67
C GLN A 98 -18.64 -13.88 22.67
N PHE A 99 -17.37 -13.73 22.32
CA PHE A 99 -16.43 -14.83 22.20
C PHE A 99 -15.33 -14.74 23.26
N THR A 100 -15.54 -15.40 24.39
CA THR A 100 -14.55 -15.53 25.46
C THR A 100 -13.70 -16.80 25.31
N ASN A 101 -12.53 -16.80 25.95
CA ASN A 101 -11.58 -17.92 26.03
C ASN A 101 -10.87 -18.29 24.72
N TRP A 102 -10.31 -17.29 24.02
CA TRP A 102 -9.53 -17.50 22.80
C TRP A 102 -8.35 -18.48 22.95
N GLU A 103 -7.77 -18.60 24.15
CA GLU A 103 -6.72 -19.57 24.46
C GLU A 103 -7.17 -21.03 24.27
N ASP A 104 -8.48 -21.28 24.39
CA ASP A 104 -9.10 -22.60 24.24
C ASP A 104 -9.78 -22.79 22.87
N ALA A 105 -9.50 -21.90 21.91
CA ALA A 105 -10.13 -21.94 20.58
C ALA A 105 -9.97 -23.28 19.87
N VAL A 106 -8.87 -24.00 20.13
CA VAL A 106 -8.58 -25.34 19.57
C VAL A 106 -9.65 -26.37 19.93
N ASN A 107 -10.28 -26.23 21.10
CA ASN A 107 -11.30 -27.15 21.58
C ASN A 107 -12.73 -26.69 21.22
N TRP A 108 -12.89 -25.57 20.52
CA TRP A 108 -14.21 -25.09 20.14
C TRP A 108 -14.87 -25.98 19.09
N PRO A 109 -16.21 -26.17 19.16
CA PRO A 109 -16.94 -26.86 18.11
C PRO A 109 -16.75 -26.18 16.75
N LEU A 110 -16.65 -26.98 15.67
CA LEU A 110 -16.48 -26.46 14.30
C LEU A 110 -17.52 -25.38 13.94
N ASN A 111 -18.80 -25.59 14.29
CA ASN A 111 -19.85 -24.60 14.02
C ASN A 111 -19.59 -23.25 14.69
N ARG A 112 -19.01 -23.25 15.90
CA ARG A 112 -18.62 -22.01 16.59
C ARG A 112 -17.48 -21.33 15.84
N LEU A 113 -16.44 -22.08 15.45
CA LEU A 113 -15.31 -21.54 14.67
C LEU A 113 -15.75 -20.94 13.33
N MET A 114 -16.63 -21.61 12.58
CA MET A 114 -17.17 -21.08 11.31
C MET A 114 -18.00 -19.80 11.52
N THR A 115 -18.77 -19.74 12.62
CA THR A 115 -19.57 -18.55 12.96
C THR A 115 -18.66 -17.37 13.28
N VAL A 116 -17.61 -17.60 14.06
CA VAL A 116 -16.61 -16.60 14.42
C VAL A 116 -15.86 -16.14 13.17
N GLU A 117 -15.36 -17.07 12.35
CA GLU A 117 -14.68 -16.79 11.07
C GLU A 117 -15.52 -15.83 10.21
N THR A 118 -16.80 -16.17 10.02
CA THR A 118 -17.71 -15.35 9.20
C THR A 118 -17.84 -13.93 9.74
N ARG A 119 -18.06 -13.77 11.05
CA ARG A 119 -18.23 -12.44 11.67
C ARG A 119 -16.97 -11.59 11.60
N TYR A 120 -15.81 -12.15 11.96
CA TYR A 120 -14.55 -11.42 11.90
C TYR A 120 -14.16 -11.08 10.46
N SER A 121 -14.36 -12.01 9.52
CA SER A 121 -14.04 -11.77 8.12
C SER A 121 -14.90 -10.67 7.49
N GLN A 122 -16.17 -10.57 7.89
CA GLN A 122 -17.05 -9.50 7.44
C GLN A 122 -16.59 -8.13 7.96
N ILE A 123 -16.31 -8.02 9.27
CA ILE A 123 -15.82 -6.77 9.86
C ILE A 123 -14.48 -6.36 9.22
N ASP A 124 -13.55 -7.30 9.07
CA ASP A 124 -12.26 -7.07 8.41
C ASP A 124 -12.42 -6.57 6.97
N GLN A 125 -13.30 -7.20 6.19
CA GLN A 125 -13.55 -6.80 4.81
C GLN A 125 -14.16 -5.39 4.74
N GLU A 126 -15.14 -5.09 5.58
CA GLU A 126 -15.79 -3.77 5.62
C GLU A 126 -14.83 -2.68 6.10
N GLN A 127 -14.00 -2.97 7.10
CA GLN A 127 -12.97 -2.06 7.60
C GLN A 127 -11.93 -1.78 6.52
N LYS A 128 -11.41 -2.81 5.85
CA LYS A 128 -10.47 -2.66 4.73
C LYS A 128 -11.05 -1.80 3.63
N GLN A 129 -12.32 -1.97 3.26
CA GLN A 129 -12.96 -1.12 2.26
C GLN A 129 -13.01 0.35 2.65
N GLN A 130 -13.27 0.67 3.93
CA GLN A 130 -13.24 2.06 4.39
C GLN A 130 -11.81 2.63 4.40
N LEU A 131 -10.83 1.83 4.83
CA LEU A 131 -9.42 2.25 4.87
C LEU A 131 -8.82 2.44 3.48
N GLU A 132 -9.24 1.66 2.48
CA GLU A 132 -8.83 1.87 1.09
C GLU A 132 -9.24 3.25 0.55
N VAL A 133 -10.38 3.79 1.01
CA VAL A 133 -10.78 5.17 0.66
C VAL A 133 -9.79 6.18 1.26
N LEU A 134 -9.36 5.98 2.51
CA LEU A 134 -8.37 6.83 3.16
C LEU A 134 -7.01 6.74 2.46
N TYR A 135 -6.56 5.53 2.09
CA TYR A 135 -5.30 5.32 1.36
C TYR A 135 -5.29 5.95 -0.02
N GLY A 136 -6.41 5.87 -0.75
CA GLY A 136 -6.58 6.54 -2.04
C GLY A 136 -6.38 8.06 -1.91
N LEU A 137 -7.07 8.68 -0.96
CA LEU A 137 -6.93 10.13 -0.72
C LEU A 137 -5.55 10.51 -0.22
N PHE A 138 -4.94 9.72 0.67
CA PHE A 138 -3.58 9.98 1.15
C PHE A 138 -2.56 9.95 0.00
N LYS A 139 -2.70 8.99 -0.92
CA LYS A 139 -1.88 8.91 -2.13
C LYS A 139 -2.09 10.13 -3.04
N ASP A 140 -3.33 10.59 -3.20
CA ASP A 140 -3.63 11.77 -4.00
C ASP A 140 -3.03 13.05 -3.40
N LEU A 141 -3.09 13.19 -2.07
CA LEU A 141 -2.45 14.31 -1.36
C LEU A 141 -0.92 14.26 -1.47
N GLU A 142 -0.29 13.09 -1.40
CA GLU A 142 1.15 12.94 -1.56
C GLU A 142 1.62 13.28 -3.00
N ASN A 143 0.83 12.87 -3.99
CA ASN A 143 1.06 13.24 -5.39
C ASN A 143 0.94 14.76 -5.59
N LEU A 144 -0.08 15.39 -4.98
CA LEU A 144 -0.24 16.84 -5.00
C LEU A 144 0.93 17.54 -4.32
N ARG A 145 1.35 17.08 -3.14
CA ARG A 145 2.52 17.64 -2.42
C ARG A 145 3.76 17.65 -3.30
N THR A 146 4.04 16.52 -3.95
CA THR A 146 5.19 16.38 -4.87
C THR A 146 5.08 17.35 -6.03
N THR A 147 3.94 17.35 -6.72
CA THR A 147 3.66 18.21 -7.88
C THR A 147 3.84 19.70 -7.55
N TRP A 148 3.28 20.15 -6.42
CA TRP A 148 3.33 21.56 -6.04
C TRP A 148 4.67 21.99 -5.45
N THR A 149 5.41 21.04 -4.86
CA THR A 149 6.80 21.28 -4.45
C THR A 149 7.70 21.49 -5.68
N GLU A 150 7.52 20.67 -6.72
CA GLU A 150 8.22 20.83 -7.99
C GLU A 150 7.85 22.14 -8.68
N GLU A 151 6.56 22.48 -8.72
CA GLU A 151 6.08 23.76 -9.26
C GLU A 151 6.70 24.94 -8.50
N LYS A 152 6.68 24.93 -7.17
CA LYS A 152 7.34 25.97 -6.34
C LYS A 152 8.81 26.11 -6.71
N ASN A 153 9.52 25.00 -6.81
CA ASN A 153 10.94 24.99 -7.16
C ASN A 153 11.17 25.54 -8.56
N PHE A 154 10.31 25.22 -9.52
CA PHE A 154 10.35 25.78 -10.87
C PHE A 154 10.22 27.30 -10.85
N TRP A 155 9.20 27.84 -10.17
CA TRP A 155 8.99 29.30 -10.07
C TRP A 155 10.15 30.02 -9.38
N GLN A 156 10.71 29.44 -8.33
CA GLN A 156 11.86 30.00 -7.63
C GLN A 156 13.12 30.02 -8.52
N LYS A 157 13.37 28.93 -9.27
CA LYS A 157 14.51 28.87 -10.19
C LYS A 157 14.31 29.81 -11.38
N TRP A 158 13.10 29.90 -11.91
CA TRP A 158 12.76 30.82 -13.01
C TRP A 158 12.96 32.28 -12.61
N GLN A 159 12.48 32.69 -11.43
CA GLN A 159 12.71 34.02 -10.89
C GLN A 159 14.20 34.32 -10.77
N LYS A 160 14.99 33.37 -10.22
CA LYS A 160 16.44 33.51 -10.08
C LYS A 160 17.14 33.62 -11.45
N ALA A 161 16.70 32.86 -12.45
CA ALA A 161 17.25 32.91 -13.80
C ALA A 161 16.99 34.27 -14.46
N LEU A 162 15.76 34.79 -14.38
CA LEU A 162 15.43 36.11 -14.92
C LEU A 162 16.20 37.23 -14.23
N ARG A 163 16.44 37.14 -12.92
CA ARG A 163 17.23 38.14 -12.17
C ARG A 163 18.68 38.21 -12.66
N LYS A 164 19.27 37.06 -13.04
CA LYS A 164 20.63 37.01 -13.60
C LYS A 164 20.72 37.65 -14.98
N SER A 165 19.61 37.73 -15.72
CA SER A 165 19.54 38.35 -17.04
C SER A 165 19.33 39.87 -17.00
N GLU A 166 19.37 40.51 -15.81
CA GLU A 166 19.20 41.96 -15.60
C GLU A 166 17.93 42.57 -16.24
N VAL A 167 16.88 41.76 -16.40
CA VAL A 167 15.59 42.23 -16.93
C VAL A 167 14.73 42.78 -15.79
N ASN A 168 13.87 43.77 -16.07
CA ASN A 168 12.87 44.24 -15.10
C ASN A 168 11.77 43.18 -14.93
N ILE A 169 11.72 42.54 -13.76
CA ILE A 169 10.85 41.39 -13.48
C ILE A 169 9.62 41.85 -12.69
N PRO A 170 8.41 41.33 -12.98
CA PRO A 170 7.24 41.56 -12.16
C PRO A 170 7.33 40.72 -10.86
N GLU A 171 8.10 41.21 -9.90
CA GLU A 171 8.36 40.56 -8.60
C GLU A 171 7.07 40.22 -7.83
N ASP A 172 6.06 41.07 -7.93
CA ASP A 172 4.77 40.87 -7.28
C ASP A 172 4.06 39.61 -7.78
N VAL A 173 4.21 39.27 -9.07
CA VAL A 173 3.57 38.09 -9.67
C VAL A 173 4.23 36.82 -9.17
N PHE A 174 5.57 36.76 -9.18
CA PHE A 174 6.31 35.63 -8.63
C PHE A 174 6.02 35.43 -7.15
N THR A 175 6.01 36.52 -6.38
CA THR A 175 5.71 36.49 -4.94
C THR A 175 4.30 35.97 -4.67
N LYS A 176 3.31 36.46 -5.44
CA LYS A 176 1.91 36.01 -5.31
C LYS A 176 1.76 34.53 -5.64
N VAL A 177 2.35 34.07 -6.74
CA VAL A 177 2.31 32.64 -7.12
C VAL A 177 2.94 31.78 -6.03
N GLN A 178 4.15 32.11 -5.59
CA GLN A 178 4.84 31.34 -4.54
C GLN A 178 4.04 31.30 -3.24
N LYS A 179 3.48 32.43 -2.81
CA LYS A 179 2.63 32.49 -1.60
C LYS A 179 1.39 31.61 -1.72
N ASN A 180 0.74 31.60 -2.89
CA ASN A 180 -0.43 30.76 -3.11
C ASN A 180 -0.06 29.26 -3.10
N ILE A 181 1.09 28.89 -3.68
CA ILE A 181 1.60 27.51 -3.64
C ILE A 181 1.93 27.13 -2.19
N ASP A 182 2.54 28.02 -1.41
CA ASP A 182 2.86 27.78 0.00
C ASP A 182 1.62 27.53 0.83
N ALA A 183 0.58 28.36 0.66
CA ALA A 183 -0.70 28.15 1.34
C ALA A 183 -1.35 26.81 0.96
N LEU A 184 -1.25 26.40 -0.31
CA LEU A 184 -1.75 25.10 -0.75
C LEU A 184 -0.97 23.95 -0.09
N LEU A 185 0.36 24.02 -0.06
CA LEU A 185 1.22 23.00 0.56
C LEU A 185 0.96 22.86 2.06
N GLU A 186 0.69 23.97 2.76
CA GLU A 186 0.29 23.97 4.17
C GLU A 186 -1.04 23.21 4.34
N ARG A 187 -2.05 23.52 3.54
CA ARG A 187 -3.34 22.81 3.57
C ARG A 187 -3.22 21.32 3.24
N ILE A 188 -2.36 20.94 2.29
CA ILE A 188 -2.06 19.53 2.00
C ILE A 188 -1.48 18.84 3.25
N SER A 189 -0.52 19.49 3.92
CA SER A 189 0.09 18.96 5.14
C SER A 189 -0.92 18.76 6.26
N GLU A 190 -1.83 19.71 6.47
CA GLU A 190 -2.90 19.62 7.45
C GLU A 190 -3.86 18.45 7.14
N ALA A 191 -4.29 18.34 5.88
CA ALA A 191 -5.16 17.26 5.42
C ALA A 191 -4.50 15.88 5.59
N SER A 192 -3.23 15.72 5.17
CA SER A 192 -2.47 14.48 5.35
C SER A 192 -2.33 14.10 6.83
N THR A 193 -2.11 15.08 7.70
CA THR A 193 -2.03 14.85 9.15
C THR A 193 -3.36 14.37 9.72
N LYS A 194 -4.49 14.95 9.27
CA LYS A 194 -5.83 14.52 9.66
C LYS A 194 -6.10 13.07 9.26
N LEU A 195 -5.76 12.70 8.01
CA LEU A 195 -5.89 11.32 7.52
C LEU A 195 -5.06 10.33 8.32
N LEU A 196 -3.81 10.69 8.63
CA LEU A 196 -2.92 9.82 9.40
C LEU A 196 -3.46 9.54 10.80
N LYS A 197 -4.01 10.57 11.46
CA LYS A 197 -4.65 10.40 12.78
C LYS A 197 -5.86 9.47 12.70
N MET A 198 -6.70 9.62 11.67
CA MET A 198 -7.83 8.72 11.46
C MET A 198 -7.37 7.27 11.26
N GLN A 199 -6.27 7.05 10.55
CA GLN A 199 -5.71 5.70 10.38
C GLN A 199 -5.17 5.14 11.71
N GLU A 200 -4.43 5.95 12.46
CA GLU A 200 -3.85 5.56 13.75
C GLU A 200 -4.92 5.15 14.76
N GLU A 201 -6.06 5.86 14.77
CA GLU A 201 -7.18 5.63 15.68
C GLU A 201 -7.76 4.21 15.62
N TYR A 202 -7.74 3.56 14.44
CA TYR A 202 -8.30 2.21 14.24
C TYR A 202 -7.24 1.10 14.13
N SER A 203 -5.98 1.42 14.40
CA SER A 203 -4.86 0.47 14.27
C SER A 203 -4.94 -0.70 15.26
N ALA A 204 -5.46 -0.45 16.47
CA ALA A 204 -5.63 -1.49 17.49
C ALA A 204 -6.71 -2.51 17.08
N GLU A 205 -7.81 -2.05 16.50
CA GLU A 205 -8.88 -2.90 15.97
C GLU A 205 -8.40 -3.77 14.82
N GLN A 206 -7.55 -3.23 13.94
CA GLN A 206 -6.90 -4.01 12.88
C GLN A 206 -6.03 -5.13 13.46
N GLU A 207 -5.21 -4.83 14.47
CA GLU A 207 -4.37 -5.84 15.13
C GLU A 207 -5.22 -6.96 15.76
N ILE A 208 -6.35 -6.60 16.38
CA ILE A 208 -7.30 -7.58 16.91
C ILE A 208 -7.84 -8.44 15.77
N LEU A 209 -8.38 -7.85 14.69
CA LEU A 209 -8.93 -8.60 13.56
C LEU A 209 -7.91 -9.57 12.95
N ASP A 210 -6.70 -9.08 12.66
CA ASP A 210 -5.63 -9.88 12.07
C ASP A 210 -5.22 -11.04 12.99
N SER A 211 -5.04 -10.77 14.29
CA SER A 211 -4.66 -11.80 15.25
C SER A 211 -5.73 -12.88 15.41
N ARG A 212 -7.01 -12.48 15.43
CA ARG A 212 -8.15 -13.40 15.59
C ARG A 212 -8.38 -14.24 14.35
N LEU A 213 -8.35 -13.62 13.17
CA LEU A 213 -8.47 -14.33 11.90
C LEU A 213 -7.34 -15.36 11.71
N LEU A 214 -6.11 -14.99 12.07
CA LEU A 214 -4.96 -15.91 12.02
C LEU A 214 -5.15 -17.11 12.97
N LEU A 215 -5.62 -16.86 14.20
CA LEU A 215 -5.89 -17.92 15.17
C LEU A 215 -7.00 -18.87 14.67
N ILE A 216 -8.09 -18.31 14.13
CA ILE A 216 -9.22 -19.08 13.59
C ILE A 216 -8.77 -19.96 12.42
N ASP A 217 -8.06 -19.38 11.44
CA ASP A 217 -7.56 -20.12 10.28
C ASP A 217 -6.60 -21.25 10.70
N LYS A 218 -5.70 -20.98 11.66
CA LYS A 218 -4.81 -22.00 12.22
C LYS A 218 -5.58 -23.14 12.86
N THR A 219 -6.57 -22.84 13.70
CA THR A 219 -7.40 -23.84 14.38
C THR A 219 -8.22 -24.66 13.39
N LEU A 220 -8.88 -24.02 12.41
CA LEU A 220 -9.66 -24.71 11.39
C LEU A 220 -8.78 -25.65 10.54
N LYS A 221 -7.56 -25.22 10.19
CA LYS A 221 -6.59 -26.06 9.48
C LYS A 221 -6.18 -27.27 10.31
N GLN A 222 -5.91 -27.11 11.60
CA GLN A 222 -5.57 -28.21 12.50
C GLN A 222 -6.72 -29.21 12.62
N LEU A 223 -7.95 -28.74 12.87
CA LEU A 223 -9.12 -29.61 12.99
C LEU A 223 -9.37 -30.42 11.71
N ARG A 224 -9.18 -29.78 10.55
CA ARG A 224 -9.26 -30.44 9.24
C ARG A 224 -8.21 -31.53 9.09
N GLN A 225 -6.94 -31.24 9.44
CA GLN A 225 -5.86 -32.22 9.39
C GLN A 225 -6.10 -33.40 10.35
N GLU A 226 -6.57 -33.15 11.58
CA GLU A 226 -6.90 -34.20 12.53
C GLU A 226 -8.05 -35.08 12.03
N THR A 227 -9.09 -34.48 11.48
CA THR A 227 -10.22 -35.20 10.89
C THR A 227 -9.73 -36.09 9.75
N PHE A 228 -8.89 -35.57 8.86
CA PHE A 228 -8.29 -36.39 7.81
C PHE A 228 -7.41 -37.50 8.38
N ARG A 229 -6.56 -37.22 9.38
CA ARG A 229 -5.70 -38.24 10.02
C ARG A 229 -6.54 -39.35 10.65
N ARG A 230 -7.60 -39.02 11.40
CA ARG A 230 -8.49 -40.00 12.04
C ARG A 230 -9.21 -40.87 11.00
N ASN A 231 -9.63 -40.29 9.88
CA ASN A 231 -10.30 -41.03 8.80
C ASN A 231 -9.31 -41.77 7.87
N ALA A 232 -8.05 -41.35 7.78
CA ALA A 232 -7.03 -42.00 6.94
C ALA A 232 -6.75 -43.44 7.39
N TYR A 233 -6.77 -43.71 8.70
CA TYR A 233 -6.61 -45.06 9.23
C TYR A 233 -7.70 -46.02 8.77
N SER A 234 -8.87 -45.53 8.33
CA SER A 234 -9.94 -46.37 7.81
C SER A 234 -9.83 -46.69 6.31
N LEU A 235 -9.02 -45.95 5.54
CA LEU A 235 -8.84 -46.18 4.09
C LEU A 235 -7.54 -46.93 3.76
N PHE A 236 -6.58 -46.92 4.69
CA PHE A 236 -5.29 -47.60 4.54
C PHE A 236 -5.09 -48.75 5.52
N SER A 237 -6.14 -49.18 6.24
CA SER A 237 -6.09 -50.35 7.11
C SER A 237 -6.21 -51.65 6.32
N LEU A 238 -5.61 -52.71 6.84
CA LEU A 238 -5.76 -54.07 6.32
C LEU A 238 -7.25 -54.48 6.23
N ASP A 239 -8.07 -54.03 7.18
CA ASP A 239 -9.50 -54.32 7.22
C ASP A 239 -10.30 -53.61 6.13
N PHE A 240 -9.87 -52.42 5.69
CA PHE A 240 -10.44 -51.76 4.51
C PHE A 240 -10.18 -52.55 3.23
N TYR A 241 -8.94 -52.99 3.03
CA TYR A 241 -8.59 -53.80 1.85
C TYR A 241 -9.29 -55.16 1.86
N ARG A 242 -9.60 -55.72 3.02
CA ARG A 242 -10.38 -56.95 3.15
C ARG A 242 -11.85 -56.79 2.79
N GLN A 243 -12.39 -55.57 2.81
CA GLN A 243 -13.76 -55.27 2.37
C GLN A 243 -13.88 -55.10 0.86
N LEU A 244 -12.76 -54.91 0.14
CA LEU A 244 -12.72 -54.90 -1.32
C LEU A 244 -12.76 -56.35 -1.83
N THR A 245 -13.96 -56.90 -1.97
CA THR A 245 -14.16 -58.23 -2.56
C THR A 245 -14.07 -58.16 -4.09
N PRO A 246 -13.66 -59.27 -4.76
CA PRO A 246 -13.55 -59.34 -6.22
C PRO A 246 -14.86 -59.09 -6.97
N GLU A 247 -16.01 -59.13 -6.30
CA GLU A 247 -17.32 -58.87 -6.88
C GLU A 247 -17.66 -57.37 -7.02
N MET A 248 -16.83 -56.48 -6.48
CA MET A 248 -17.01 -55.02 -6.55
C MET A 248 -16.25 -54.35 -7.72
N PHE A 249 -15.62 -55.13 -8.61
CA PHE A 249 -14.93 -54.64 -9.82
C PHE A 249 -15.32 -55.42 -11.08
#